data_AF-A0A935SUW7-F1
#
_entry.id   AF-A0A935SUW7-F1
#
_cell.length_a   1.000
_cell.length_b   1.000
_cell.length_c   1.000
_cell.angle_alpha   90.00
_cell.angle_beta   90.00
_cell.angle_gamma   90.00
#
_symmetry.space_group_name_H-M   'P 1'
#
loop_
_entity.id
_entity.type
_entity.pdbx_description
1 polymer ?
#
loop_
_entity_poly.entity_id
_entity_poly.type
_entity_poly.pdbx_seq_one_letter_code
_entity_poly.pdbx_strand_id
1 'polypeptide(L)'
;MPHYDLPKFKTLTYIKTRTSPDDGKGFNELRFEDKAGKEQVFIRSQKRYDLRARGSMYETCGGNRQEVIGVRSDNQPGGNLAVTVGGNYDLHIKDSHFVGIDGKLNESVKGDVVEDYQANLSTIVGAKTELNAREITLEALTKISLKVGGNCIMIDPSGITIAGTITKINSGGFAAGTGNPAFDDALDAEPADTGEPGYLDRPRSGGGGGRRRRNLRSQHYIAPPRPGEDPRITAMRGTLANSEQGRHALEVYDRYGVSSSFRPGEGSTFDPGDNNMNINPAQTPDRQALGFVHEMNHAEEHHEGTSGDIENQTRDEYVDAMVDEESEGVVRSIEARDELIESGHESAAETSYPLQDEYHTAYDQGVADARAANPNISDADAAAAGRAAGRQRVEDGFRNGEVETSNSGESYPDYYGNAWDGAHPAGGGTP
;
A
#
# COMPACT_ATOMS: atom_id res chain seq x y z
N MET A 1 -48.03 -45.05 3.10
CA MET A 1 -47.04 -45.97 3.72
C MET A 1 -46.13 -45.17 4.62
N PRO A 2 -45.64 -45.72 5.74
CA PRO A 2 -44.66 -45.03 6.58
C PRO A 2 -43.40 -44.70 5.78
N HIS A 3 -42.72 -43.60 6.10
CA HIS A 3 -41.51 -43.17 5.38
C HIS A 3 -40.31 -44.10 5.58
N TYR A 4 -40.36 -44.96 6.60
CA TYR A 4 -39.36 -45.97 6.89
C TYR A 4 -40.04 -47.33 7.03
N ASP A 5 -39.38 -48.38 6.53
CA ASP A 5 -39.89 -49.75 6.53
C ASP A 5 -40.08 -50.29 7.96
N LEU A 6 -41.29 -50.75 8.25
CA LEU A 6 -41.60 -51.47 9.48
C LEU A 6 -41.64 -52.98 9.22
N PRO A 7 -41.16 -53.83 10.17
CA PRO A 7 -40.70 -53.49 11.53
C PRO A 7 -39.19 -53.19 11.62
N LYS A 8 -38.47 -53.10 10.49
CA LYS A 8 -37.01 -52.92 10.47
C LYS A 8 -36.55 -51.67 11.23
N PHE A 9 -37.27 -50.56 11.08
CA PHE A 9 -36.98 -49.28 11.74
C PHE A 9 -37.95 -48.97 12.89
N LYS A 10 -38.34 -50.00 13.66
CA LYS A 10 -39.30 -49.88 14.77
C LYS A 10 -38.86 -48.96 15.93
N THR A 11 -37.58 -48.59 15.98
CA THR A 11 -36.98 -47.73 17.02
C THR A 11 -36.82 -46.27 16.56
N LEU A 12 -37.30 -45.92 15.36
CA LEU A 12 -37.30 -44.53 14.88
C LEU A 12 -38.58 -43.79 15.27
N THR A 13 -38.41 -42.57 15.78
CA THR A 13 -39.46 -41.57 15.94
C THR A 13 -39.12 -40.34 15.08
N TYR A 14 -40.02 -39.83 14.25
CA TYR A 14 -39.70 -38.72 13.35
C TYR A 14 -40.87 -37.81 12.98
N ILE A 15 -40.54 -36.57 12.64
CA ILE A 15 -41.39 -35.62 11.92
C ILE A 15 -40.69 -35.36 10.57
N LYS A 16 -41.31 -35.78 9.46
CA LYS A 16 -40.77 -35.61 8.11
C LYS A 16 -41.79 -34.91 7.22
N THR A 17 -41.38 -33.79 6.63
CA THR A 17 -42.22 -33.00 5.72
C THR A 17 -41.81 -33.22 4.26
N ARG A 18 -42.65 -32.83 3.31
CA ARG A 18 -42.30 -32.80 1.88
C ARG A 18 -42.34 -31.36 1.38
N THR A 19 -41.38 -31.00 0.54
CA THR A 19 -41.42 -29.74 -0.21
C THR A 19 -42.69 -29.71 -1.07
N SER A 20 -43.32 -28.55 -1.20
CA SER A 20 -44.51 -28.35 -2.01
C SER A 20 -44.25 -27.29 -3.10
N PRO A 21 -44.63 -27.52 -4.37
CA PRO A 21 -45.21 -28.76 -4.90
C PRO A 21 -44.28 -29.97 -4.73
N ASP A 22 -44.85 -31.15 -4.47
CA ASP A 22 -44.09 -32.37 -4.17
C ASP A 22 -43.48 -32.96 -5.44
N ASP A 23 -42.18 -32.73 -5.63
CA ASP A 23 -41.37 -33.31 -6.71
C ASP A 23 -40.65 -34.60 -6.28
N GLY A 24 -40.90 -35.07 -5.05
CA GLY A 24 -40.27 -36.23 -4.44
C GLY A 24 -38.82 -36.05 -4.02
N LYS A 25 -38.22 -34.87 -4.22
CA LYS A 25 -36.78 -34.63 -3.97
C LYS A 25 -36.50 -33.84 -2.69
N GLY A 26 -37.43 -33.00 -2.24
CA GLY A 26 -37.23 -32.11 -1.09
C GLY A 26 -37.92 -32.57 0.22
N PHE A 27 -37.20 -32.54 1.35
CA PHE A 27 -37.79 -32.82 2.67
C PHE A 27 -37.04 -32.16 3.83
N ASN A 28 -37.76 -31.78 4.90
CA ASN A 28 -37.15 -31.47 6.19
C ASN A 28 -37.44 -32.61 7.17
N GLU A 29 -36.55 -32.87 8.11
CA GLU A 29 -36.68 -34.00 9.04
C GLU A 29 -36.11 -33.68 10.42
N LEU A 30 -36.89 -34.00 11.45
CA LEU A 30 -36.42 -34.20 12.82
C LEU A 30 -36.65 -35.67 13.16
N ARG A 31 -35.59 -36.41 13.48
CA ARG A 31 -35.65 -37.85 13.73
C ARG A 31 -34.85 -38.22 14.98
N PHE A 32 -35.40 -39.15 15.75
CA PHE A 32 -34.81 -39.78 16.92
C PHE A 32 -34.66 -41.28 16.63
N GLU A 33 -33.49 -41.84 16.88
CA GLU A 33 -33.20 -43.28 16.88
C GLU A 33 -32.94 -43.72 18.32
N ASP A 34 -33.74 -44.67 18.80
CA ASP A 34 -33.67 -45.21 20.18
C ASP A 34 -33.06 -46.61 20.24
N LYS A 35 -32.37 -47.05 19.18
CA LYS A 35 -31.63 -48.31 19.19
C LYS A 35 -30.44 -48.20 20.13
N ALA A 36 -30.47 -49.03 21.18
CA ALA A 36 -29.42 -49.08 22.20
C ALA A 36 -27.99 -49.13 21.61
N GLY A 37 -27.15 -48.19 22.04
CA GLY A 37 -25.76 -48.02 21.60
C GLY A 37 -25.60 -47.42 20.20
N LYS A 38 -26.68 -46.93 19.59
CA LYS A 38 -26.74 -46.27 18.28
C LYS A 38 -27.71 -45.09 18.29
N GLU A 39 -27.94 -44.50 19.47
CA GLU A 39 -28.87 -43.41 19.67
C GLU A 39 -28.47 -42.18 18.85
N GLN A 40 -29.45 -41.52 18.22
CA GLN A 40 -29.19 -40.35 17.38
C GLN A 40 -30.36 -39.39 17.38
N VAL A 41 -30.06 -38.09 17.44
CA VAL A 41 -30.97 -37.02 17.00
C VAL A 41 -30.46 -36.52 15.65
N PHE A 42 -31.33 -36.50 14.64
CA PHE A 42 -31.03 -36.04 13.29
C PHE A 42 -31.95 -34.87 12.93
N ILE A 43 -31.35 -33.75 12.56
CA ILE A 43 -32.04 -32.56 12.08
C ILE A 43 -31.56 -32.29 10.66
N ARG A 44 -32.49 -32.23 9.72
CA ARG A 44 -32.22 -31.88 8.32
C ARG A 44 -33.11 -30.74 7.87
N SER A 45 -32.48 -29.68 7.36
CA SER A 45 -33.15 -28.68 6.53
C SER A 45 -32.83 -28.94 5.05
N GLN A 46 -33.84 -28.85 4.19
CA GLN A 46 -33.68 -29.00 2.74
C GLN A 46 -32.98 -27.79 2.09
N LYS A 47 -33.05 -26.61 2.70
CA LYS A 47 -32.54 -25.36 2.09
C LYS A 47 -31.85 -24.46 3.11
N ARG A 48 -32.62 -23.84 4.02
CA ARG A 48 -32.12 -22.89 5.02
C ARG A 48 -32.43 -23.40 6.43
N TYR A 49 -31.46 -23.37 7.32
CA TYR A 49 -31.67 -23.65 8.75
C TYR A 49 -31.32 -22.39 9.53
N ASP A 50 -32.33 -21.75 10.11
CA ASP A 50 -32.17 -20.58 10.96
C ASP A 50 -32.39 -21.00 12.42
N LEU A 51 -31.37 -20.87 13.27
CA LEU A 51 -31.49 -21.03 14.71
C LEU A 51 -31.37 -19.66 15.38
N ARG A 52 -32.40 -19.25 16.11
CA ARG A 52 -32.43 -17.96 16.80
C ARG A 52 -32.79 -18.12 18.26
N ALA A 53 -31.84 -17.81 19.15
CA ALA A 53 -32.07 -17.64 20.58
C ALA A 53 -32.17 -16.14 20.91
N ARG A 54 -33.20 -15.71 21.65
CA ARG A 54 -33.33 -14.32 22.12
C ARG A 54 -32.62 -14.05 23.45
N GLY A 55 -32.19 -15.12 24.13
CA GLY A 55 -31.40 -15.08 25.37
C GLY A 55 -30.15 -15.94 25.20
N SER A 56 -29.78 -16.71 26.24
CA SER A 56 -28.64 -17.62 26.16
C SER A 56 -28.95 -18.89 25.37
N MET A 57 -27.98 -19.34 24.58
CA MET A 57 -27.92 -20.69 24.02
C MET A 57 -26.74 -21.42 24.65
N TYR A 58 -26.97 -22.60 25.21
CA TYR A 58 -25.92 -23.47 25.74
C TYR A 58 -25.88 -24.74 24.90
N GLU A 59 -24.70 -25.10 24.41
CA GLU A 59 -24.45 -26.34 23.70
C GLU A 59 -23.32 -27.08 24.45
N THR A 60 -23.58 -28.33 24.85
CA THR A 60 -22.58 -29.19 25.48
C THR A 60 -22.45 -30.46 24.67
N CYS A 61 -21.26 -30.71 24.11
CA CYS A 61 -20.92 -31.97 23.46
C CYS A 61 -19.99 -32.77 24.38
N GLY A 62 -20.42 -33.97 24.81
CA GLY A 62 -19.57 -34.87 25.59
C GLY A 62 -18.51 -35.63 24.76
N GLY A 63 -18.54 -35.48 23.43
CA GLY A 63 -17.62 -36.08 22.47
C GLY A 63 -17.06 -35.03 21.51
N ASN A 64 -16.97 -35.37 20.22
CA ASN A 64 -16.45 -34.45 19.20
C ASN A 64 -17.56 -33.59 18.58
N ARG A 65 -17.36 -32.27 18.52
CA ARG A 65 -18.12 -31.37 17.64
C ARG A 65 -17.37 -31.21 16.33
N GLN A 66 -18.00 -31.56 15.22
CA GLN A 66 -17.45 -31.36 13.88
C GLN A 66 -18.37 -30.41 13.12
N GLU A 67 -17.80 -29.32 12.62
CA GLU A 67 -18.49 -28.31 11.84
C GLU A 67 -17.84 -28.27 10.45
N VAL A 68 -18.64 -28.54 9.42
CA VAL A 68 -18.19 -28.49 8.03
C VAL A 68 -19.06 -27.46 7.33
N ILE A 69 -18.44 -26.36 6.90
CA ILE A 69 -19.11 -25.24 6.25
C ILE A 69 -18.63 -25.18 4.79
N GLY A 70 -19.56 -25.01 3.86
CA GLY A 70 -19.25 -24.77 2.46
C GLY A 70 -19.04 -26.01 1.57
N VAL A 71 -19.63 -27.16 1.89
CA VAL A 71 -19.73 -28.28 0.92
C VAL A 71 -21.01 -28.11 0.13
N ARG A 72 -20.89 -27.79 -1.17
CA ARG A 72 -22.04 -27.66 -2.07
C ARG A 72 -22.61 -29.04 -2.44
N SER A 73 -23.83 -29.08 -2.96
CA SER A 73 -24.54 -30.33 -3.31
C SER A 73 -23.85 -31.19 -4.39
N ASP A 74 -22.88 -30.62 -5.09
CA ASP A 74 -22.01 -31.23 -6.11
C ASP A 74 -20.64 -31.66 -5.54
N ASN A 75 -20.45 -31.61 -4.22
CA ASN A 75 -19.21 -31.93 -3.52
C ASN A 75 -18.05 -30.96 -3.82
N GLN A 76 -18.34 -29.78 -4.38
CA GLN A 76 -17.36 -28.72 -4.60
C GLN A 76 -17.20 -27.84 -3.36
N PRO A 77 -15.98 -27.39 -3.02
CA PRO A 77 -15.75 -26.37 -1.99
C PRO A 77 -16.44 -25.04 -2.36
N GLY A 78 -17.16 -24.45 -1.41
CA GLY A 78 -17.83 -23.16 -1.57
C GLY A 78 -18.79 -22.82 -0.43
N GLY A 79 -18.39 -21.91 0.44
CA GLY A 79 -19.20 -21.32 1.52
C GLY A 79 -18.35 -20.41 2.40
N ASN A 80 -18.97 -19.46 3.09
CA ASN A 80 -18.29 -18.52 3.98
C ASN A 80 -18.71 -18.78 5.43
N LEU A 81 -17.75 -18.85 6.36
CA LEU A 81 -18.00 -18.67 7.78
C LEU A 81 -17.74 -17.21 8.11
N ALA A 82 -18.79 -16.46 8.45
CA ALA A 82 -18.69 -15.12 8.99
C ALA A 82 -19.17 -15.15 10.44
N VAL A 83 -18.31 -14.75 11.38
CA VAL A 83 -18.63 -14.68 12.81
C VAL A 83 -18.56 -13.20 13.21
N THR A 84 -19.69 -12.65 13.64
CA THR A 84 -19.75 -11.30 14.22
C THR A 84 -20.11 -11.43 15.69
N VAL A 85 -19.23 -10.95 16.57
CA VAL A 85 -19.44 -10.94 18.01
C VAL A 85 -19.58 -9.49 18.46
N GLY A 86 -20.74 -9.12 19.01
CA GLY A 86 -21.00 -7.76 19.52
C GLY A 86 -20.31 -7.44 20.85
N GLY A 87 -19.53 -8.38 21.39
CA GLY A 87 -18.77 -8.31 22.64
C GLY A 87 -17.46 -9.09 22.52
N ASN A 88 -16.99 -9.73 23.58
CA ASN A 88 -15.73 -10.49 23.54
C ASN A 88 -15.89 -11.85 22.88
N TYR A 89 -14.90 -12.24 22.08
CA TYR A 89 -14.73 -13.60 21.57
C TYR A 89 -13.55 -14.25 22.30
N ASP A 90 -13.84 -15.08 23.30
CA ASP A 90 -12.83 -15.81 24.05
C ASP A 90 -12.64 -17.22 23.48
N LEU A 91 -11.50 -17.47 22.85
CA LEU A 91 -11.10 -18.79 22.36
C LEU A 91 -10.00 -19.37 23.25
N HIS A 92 -10.35 -20.35 24.08
CA HIS A 92 -9.37 -21.06 24.91
C HIS A 92 -9.12 -22.47 24.37
N ILE A 93 -7.95 -22.64 23.74
CA ILE A 93 -7.48 -23.92 23.22
C ILE A 93 -6.45 -24.48 24.20
N LYS A 94 -6.72 -25.67 24.74
CA LYS A 94 -5.86 -26.31 25.77
C LYS A 94 -4.65 -27.04 25.20
N ASP A 95 -4.64 -27.29 23.91
CA ASP A 95 -3.57 -27.99 23.20
C ASP A 95 -3.12 -27.13 22.01
N SER A 96 -3.12 -27.63 20.79
CA SER A 96 -2.61 -26.90 19.63
C SER A 96 -3.72 -26.20 18.82
N HIS A 97 -3.44 -24.96 18.39
CA HIS A 97 -4.24 -24.24 17.40
C HIS A 97 -3.47 -24.19 16.08
N PHE A 98 -4.00 -24.85 15.05
CA PHE A 98 -3.41 -24.82 13.71
C PHE A 98 -4.29 -23.97 12.80
N VAL A 99 -3.73 -22.86 12.31
CA VAL A 99 -4.37 -21.98 11.34
C VAL A 99 -3.61 -22.10 10.02
N GLY A 100 -4.26 -22.69 9.02
CA GLY A 100 -3.79 -22.71 7.64
C GLY A 100 -4.63 -21.77 6.80
N ILE A 101 -3.99 -20.85 6.10
CA ILE A 101 -4.66 -19.89 5.21
C ILE A 101 -4.04 -20.06 3.83
N ASP A 102 -4.77 -20.71 2.93
CA ASP A 102 -4.34 -20.91 1.54
C ASP A 102 -4.46 -19.62 0.69
N GLY A 103 -5.18 -18.62 1.22
CA GLY A 103 -5.38 -17.30 0.61
C GLY A 103 -4.64 -16.17 1.36
N LYS A 104 -5.31 -15.03 1.55
CA LYS A 104 -4.77 -13.84 2.25
C LYS A 104 -5.21 -13.84 3.72
N LEU A 105 -4.28 -13.58 4.65
CA LEU A 105 -4.58 -13.19 6.03
C LEU A 105 -4.61 -11.66 6.12
N ASN A 106 -5.75 -11.12 6.54
CA ASN A 106 -5.94 -9.71 6.85
C ASN A 106 -6.27 -9.59 8.34
N GLU A 107 -5.32 -9.11 9.14
CA GLU A 107 -5.52 -8.82 10.56
C GLU A 107 -5.44 -7.30 10.79
N SER A 108 -6.49 -6.72 11.40
CA SER A 108 -6.55 -5.29 11.72
C SER A 108 -7.12 -5.13 13.12
N VAL A 109 -6.34 -4.54 14.02
CA VAL A 109 -6.75 -4.23 15.38
C VAL A 109 -6.76 -2.72 15.55
N LYS A 110 -7.90 -2.16 15.97
CA LYS A 110 -8.06 -0.71 16.17
C LYS A 110 -7.50 -0.22 17.51
N GLY A 111 -7.34 -1.14 18.45
CA GLY A 111 -6.71 -0.91 19.75
C GLY A 111 -5.36 -1.61 19.85
N ASP A 112 -4.89 -1.77 21.08
CA ASP A 112 -3.60 -2.40 21.33
C ASP A 112 -3.64 -3.89 20.98
N VAL A 113 -2.54 -4.36 20.38
CA VAL A 113 -2.23 -5.78 20.25
C VAL A 113 -1.19 -6.09 21.32
N VAL A 114 -1.51 -7.02 22.20
CA VAL A 114 -0.56 -7.55 23.20
C VAL A 114 -0.39 -9.03 22.91
N GLU A 115 0.81 -9.42 22.48
CA GLU A 115 1.18 -10.81 22.27
C GLU A 115 2.20 -11.24 23.32
N ASP A 116 1.84 -12.22 24.15
CA ASP A 116 2.73 -12.79 25.16
C ASP A 116 3.15 -14.20 24.76
N TYR A 117 4.33 -14.30 24.15
CA TYR A 117 4.93 -15.57 23.76
C TYR A 117 5.89 -16.05 24.86
N GLN A 118 5.50 -17.10 25.57
CA GLN A 118 6.27 -17.69 26.69
C GLN A 118 7.49 -18.52 26.23
N ALA A 119 7.71 -18.65 24.93
CA ALA A 119 8.80 -19.43 24.32
C ALA A 119 9.29 -18.74 23.03
N ASN A 120 9.76 -19.49 22.03
CA ASN A 120 10.29 -18.90 20.81
C ASN A 120 9.18 -18.41 19.86
N LEU A 121 9.28 -17.16 19.43
CA LEU A 121 8.65 -16.67 18.21
C LEU A 121 9.66 -16.79 17.05
N SER A 122 9.24 -17.34 15.92
CA SER A 122 10.06 -17.40 14.71
C SER A 122 9.22 -16.95 13.52
N THR A 123 9.60 -15.81 12.93
CA THR A 123 8.93 -15.24 11.77
C THR A 123 9.83 -15.42 10.55
N ILE A 124 9.34 -16.19 9.57
CA ILE A 124 10.04 -16.39 8.29
C ILE A 124 9.19 -15.77 7.20
N VAL A 125 9.75 -14.80 6.50
CA VAL A 125 9.09 -14.12 5.37
C VAL A 125 9.89 -14.38 4.11
N GLY A 126 9.24 -14.93 3.08
CA GLY A 126 9.90 -15.32 1.83
C GLY A 126 10.27 -14.15 0.91
N ALA A 127 9.69 -12.96 1.13
CA ALA A 127 9.95 -11.76 0.33
C ALA A 127 10.41 -10.59 1.22
N LYS A 128 9.50 -9.71 1.64
CA LYS A 128 9.80 -8.47 2.37
C LYS A 128 9.09 -8.44 3.71
N THR A 129 9.80 -8.06 4.78
CA THR A 129 9.21 -7.64 6.05
C THR A 129 9.47 -6.14 6.23
N GLU A 130 8.45 -5.40 6.62
CA GLU A 130 8.52 -3.97 6.88
C GLU A 130 7.98 -3.70 8.29
N LEU A 131 8.73 -2.95 9.10
CA LEU A 131 8.28 -2.42 10.38
C LEU A 131 8.24 -0.90 10.27
N ASN A 132 7.04 -0.34 10.32
CA ASN A 132 6.83 1.10 10.26
C ASN A 132 6.03 1.54 11.50
N ALA A 133 6.63 2.39 12.32
CA ALA A 133 6.02 2.95 13.51
C ALA A 133 6.66 4.30 13.84
N ARG A 134 5.97 5.11 14.67
CA ARG A 134 6.50 6.38 15.16
C ARG A 134 7.72 6.21 16.08
N GLU A 135 7.78 5.08 16.79
CA GLU A 135 8.91 4.65 17.63
C GLU A 135 9.03 3.13 17.53
N ILE A 136 10.25 2.63 17.43
CA ILE A 136 10.57 1.20 17.49
C ILE A 136 11.60 1.00 18.61
N THR A 137 11.19 0.32 19.67
CA THR A 137 12.07 -0.07 20.78
C THR A 137 12.34 -1.56 20.72
N LEU A 138 13.62 -1.92 20.55
CA LEU A 138 14.08 -3.30 20.60
C LEU A 138 14.86 -3.49 21.90
N GLU A 139 14.31 -4.30 22.80
CA GLU A 139 14.97 -4.67 24.06
C GLU A 139 15.14 -6.19 24.13
N ALA A 140 16.33 -6.64 24.50
CA ALA A 140 16.61 -8.04 24.73
C ALA A 140 17.53 -8.19 25.95
N LEU A 141 17.27 -9.20 26.78
CA LEU A 141 18.04 -9.43 27.99
C LEU A 141 19.52 -9.75 27.71
N THR A 142 19.81 -10.42 26.60
CA THR A 142 21.15 -10.99 26.35
C THR A 142 21.76 -10.55 25.03
N LYS A 143 20.98 -10.31 23.98
CA LYS A 143 21.51 -9.99 22.66
C LYS A 143 20.47 -9.42 21.71
N ILE A 144 20.85 -8.39 20.96
CA ILE A 144 20.19 -7.95 19.73
C ILE A 144 21.18 -8.20 18.58
N SER A 145 20.75 -8.86 17.51
CA SER A 145 21.58 -9.09 16.32
C SER A 145 20.83 -8.73 15.05
N LEU A 146 21.41 -7.81 14.28
CA LEU A 146 20.93 -7.37 12.97
C LEU A 146 21.93 -7.89 11.94
N LYS A 147 21.53 -8.76 11.02
CA LYS A 147 22.44 -9.40 10.06
C LYS A 147 21.86 -9.38 8.65
N VAL A 148 22.69 -9.03 7.67
CA VAL A 148 22.38 -9.08 6.23
C VAL A 148 23.58 -9.68 5.51
N GLY A 149 23.42 -10.90 4.97
CA GLY A 149 24.51 -11.64 4.35
C GLY A 149 25.71 -11.80 5.31
N GLY A 150 26.88 -11.30 4.90
CA GLY A 150 28.10 -11.29 5.71
C GLY A 150 28.24 -10.11 6.69
N ASN A 151 27.34 -9.12 6.64
CA ASN A 151 27.41 -7.92 7.48
C ASN A 151 26.49 -8.06 8.71
N CYS A 152 26.90 -7.52 9.85
CA CYS A 152 26.08 -7.51 11.06
C CYS A 152 26.37 -6.35 12.02
N ILE A 153 25.35 -6.01 12.80
CA ILE A 153 25.44 -5.26 14.05
C ILE A 153 24.99 -6.19 15.16
N MET A 154 25.79 -6.34 16.21
CA MET A 154 25.45 -7.12 17.40
C MET A 154 25.57 -6.24 18.64
N ILE A 155 24.57 -6.31 19.51
CA ILE A 155 24.54 -5.64 20.80
C ILE A 155 24.38 -6.73 21.87
N ASP A 156 25.29 -6.78 22.83
CA ASP A 156 25.23 -7.71 23.97
C ASP A 156 25.88 -7.05 25.22
N PRO A 157 25.91 -7.69 26.39
CA PRO A 157 26.48 -7.08 27.60
C PRO A 157 27.95 -6.65 27.50
N SER A 158 28.69 -7.12 26.49
CA SER A 158 30.08 -6.69 26.25
C SER A 158 30.20 -5.40 25.42
N GLY A 159 29.12 -4.98 24.75
CA GLY A 159 29.06 -3.75 23.96
C GLY A 159 28.40 -3.91 22.59
N ILE A 160 28.77 -3.03 21.66
CA ILE A 160 28.27 -3.01 20.28
C ILE A 160 29.39 -3.47 19.34
N THR A 161 29.14 -4.52 18.57
CA THR A 161 30.00 -5.00 17.47
C THR A 161 29.39 -4.61 16.13
N ILE A 162 30.15 -3.94 15.28
CA ILE A 162 29.77 -3.64 13.88
C ILE A 162 30.78 -4.33 12.98
N ALA A 163 30.33 -5.28 12.17
CA ALA A 163 31.18 -6.02 11.24
C ALA A 163 30.56 -6.00 9.84
N GLY A 164 31.30 -5.51 8.84
CA GLY A 164 30.88 -5.51 7.46
C GLY A 164 32.06 -5.25 6.54
N THR A 165 31.91 -5.53 5.24
CA THR A 165 32.98 -5.31 4.25
C THR A 165 33.36 -3.83 4.16
N ILE A 166 32.36 -2.94 4.22
CA ILE A 166 32.51 -1.49 4.31
C ILE A 166 31.47 -0.99 5.32
N THR A 167 31.89 -0.20 6.30
CA THR A 167 31.01 0.46 7.26
C THR A 167 30.92 1.95 6.90
N LYS A 168 29.81 2.35 6.30
CA LYS A 168 29.51 3.77 6.02
C LYS A 168 28.85 4.40 7.25
N ILE A 169 29.43 5.47 7.79
CA ILE A 169 28.88 6.23 8.91
C ILE A 169 28.65 7.66 8.40
N ASN A 170 27.39 8.10 8.43
CA ASN A 170 26.97 9.41 7.92
C ASN A 170 27.41 9.67 6.46
N SER A 171 27.37 8.63 5.62
CA SER A 171 27.85 8.69 4.23
C SER A 171 26.72 8.55 3.19
N GLY A 172 25.51 9.02 3.54
CA GLY A 172 24.40 9.22 2.59
C GLY A 172 23.63 7.99 2.11
N GLY A 173 23.91 6.78 2.62
CA GLY A 173 23.11 5.59 2.28
C GLY A 173 21.84 5.51 3.12
N PHE A 174 20.71 5.98 2.59
CA PHE A 174 19.40 5.81 3.22
C PHE A 174 18.64 4.64 2.58
N ALA A 175 17.92 3.86 3.39
CA ALA A 175 17.04 2.83 2.86
C ALA A 175 15.77 3.46 2.27
N ALA A 176 15.25 2.90 1.18
CA ALA A 176 13.93 3.27 0.67
C ALA A 176 12.88 3.14 1.78
N GLY A 177 11.95 4.10 1.82
CA GLY A 177 10.85 4.09 2.79
C GLY A 177 9.98 2.83 2.69
N THR A 178 9.23 2.53 3.75
CA THR A 178 8.23 1.46 3.71
C THR A 178 7.04 1.85 2.86
N GLY A 179 6.42 0.89 2.17
CA GLY A 179 5.27 1.16 1.29
C GLY A 179 3.97 1.45 2.05
N ASN A 180 2.91 1.78 1.31
CA ASN A 180 1.54 1.92 1.83
C ASN A 180 0.74 0.64 1.53
N PRO A 181 0.71 -0.37 2.42
CA PRO A 181 0.03 -1.63 2.12
C PRO A 181 -1.49 -1.45 2.07
N ALA A 182 -2.12 -2.14 1.12
CA ALA A 182 -3.58 -2.14 0.95
C ALA A 182 -4.25 -3.27 1.73
N PHE A 183 -5.35 -2.94 2.42
CA PHE A 183 -6.10 -3.83 3.30
C PHE A 183 -7.58 -3.90 2.90
N ASP A 184 -8.21 -5.06 3.11
CA ASP A 184 -9.64 -5.27 2.85
C ASP A 184 -10.38 -5.48 4.17
N ASP A 185 -11.40 -4.66 4.43
CA ASP A 185 -12.22 -4.76 5.64
C ASP A 185 -12.98 -6.09 5.69
N ALA A 186 -13.20 -6.61 6.91
CA ALA A 186 -14.01 -7.81 7.13
C ALA A 186 -15.48 -7.58 6.72
N LEU A 187 -16.16 -8.65 6.31
CA LEU A 187 -17.60 -8.62 6.05
C LEU A 187 -18.37 -8.85 7.35
N ASP A 188 -19.50 -8.16 7.50
CA ASP A 188 -20.40 -8.42 8.63
C ASP A 188 -21.20 -9.72 8.37
N ALA A 189 -21.39 -10.52 9.41
CA ALA A 189 -22.29 -11.67 9.35
C ALA A 189 -23.75 -11.18 9.24
N GLU A 190 -24.56 -11.82 8.40
CA GLU A 190 -25.99 -11.54 8.39
C GLU A 190 -26.69 -12.15 9.61
N PRO A 191 -27.66 -11.44 10.22
CA PRO A 191 -28.49 -12.02 11.27
C PRO A 191 -29.41 -13.12 10.72
N ALA A 192 -29.79 -14.08 11.56
CA ALA A 192 -30.82 -15.08 11.25
C ALA A 192 -32.19 -14.44 10.95
N ASP A 193 -33.05 -15.15 10.21
CA ASP A 193 -34.42 -14.72 9.87
C ASP A 193 -35.23 -14.24 11.10
N THR A 194 -36.09 -13.24 10.90
CA THR A 194 -36.97 -12.66 11.94
C THR A 194 -38.28 -13.41 12.12
N GLY A 195 -38.65 -14.28 11.17
CA GLY A 195 -39.90 -15.02 11.14
C GLY A 195 -41.08 -14.22 10.55
N GLU A 196 -40.82 -13.05 9.96
CA GLU A 196 -41.86 -12.22 9.35
C GLU A 196 -42.28 -12.75 7.97
N PRO A 197 -43.58 -12.64 7.59
CA PRO A 197 -44.04 -13.04 6.26
C PRO A 197 -43.26 -12.35 5.13
N GLY A 198 -42.76 -13.14 4.16
CA GLY A 198 -42.02 -12.65 2.98
C GLY A 198 -40.49 -12.55 3.15
N TYR A 199 -39.93 -12.90 4.31
CA TYR A 199 -38.48 -12.84 4.55
C TYR A 199 -37.69 -13.93 3.78
N LEU A 200 -38.33 -15.05 3.47
CA LEU A 200 -37.74 -16.15 2.68
C LEU A 200 -37.54 -15.80 1.20
N ASP A 201 -38.27 -14.82 0.67
CA ASP A 201 -38.25 -14.41 -0.74
C ASP A 201 -37.18 -13.35 -1.05
N ARG A 202 -36.51 -12.82 -0.02
CA ARG A 202 -35.44 -11.82 -0.18
C ARG A 202 -34.10 -12.50 -0.48
N PRO A 203 -33.39 -12.11 -1.55
CA PRO A 203 -32.01 -12.55 -1.77
C PRO A 203 -31.12 -12.00 -0.65
N ARG A 204 -30.41 -12.89 0.04
CA ARG A 204 -29.40 -12.54 1.05
C ARG A 204 -28.10 -12.16 0.35
N SER A 205 -27.66 -10.92 0.53
CA SER A 205 -26.38 -10.38 0.08
C SER A 205 -25.58 -10.09 1.34
N GLY A 206 -24.57 -10.92 1.64
CA GLY A 206 -23.83 -10.94 2.91
C GLY A 206 -23.71 -9.58 3.60
N GLY A 207 -23.88 -9.55 4.93
CA GLY A 207 -24.10 -8.35 5.72
C GLY A 207 -23.16 -7.19 5.37
N GLY A 208 -23.75 -6.04 5.06
CA GLY A 208 -23.03 -4.81 4.72
C GLY A 208 -22.55 -4.75 3.28
N GLY A 209 -22.43 -3.54 2.73
CA GLY A 209 -21.82 -3.32 1.41
C GLY A 209 -20.47 -4.04 1.33
N GLY A 210 -20.13 -4.59 0.17
CA GLY A 210 -18.96 -5.47 -0.02
C GLY A 210 -17.65 -4.91 0.54
N ARG A 211 -16.64 -5.79 0.67
CA ARG A 211 -15.34 -5.47 1.28
C ARG A 211 -14.81 -4.13 0.77
N ARG A 212 -14.62 -3.18 1.69
CA ARG A 212 -13.99 -1.91 1.39
C ARG A 212 -12.49 -2.09 1.44
N ARG A 213 -11.81 -1.62 0.40
CA ARG A 213 -10.35 -1.58 0.36
C ARG A 213 -9.87 -0.21 0.86
N ARG A 214 -8.87 -0.21 1.74
CA ARG A 214 -8.25 1.00 2.29
C ARG A 214 -6.73 0.83 2.29
N ASN A 215 -6.01 1.93 2.07
CA ASN A 215 -4.54 1.94 2.15
C ASN A 215 -4.11 2.39 3.54
N LEU A 216 -3.15 1.67 4.14
CA LEU A 216 -2.46 2.14 5.33
C LEU A 216 -1.42 3.19 4.92
N ARG A 217 -1.21 4.21 5.76
CA ARG A 217 -0.20 5.24 5.54
C ARG A 217 1.04 4.95 6.38
N SER A 218 2.18 4.74 5.73
CA SER A 218 3.48 4.64 6.37
C SER A 218 3.85 5.95 7.04
N GLN A 219 4.35 5.86 8.28
CA GLN A 219 4.94 6.94 9.04
C GLN A 219 6.40 7.07 8.62
N HIS A 220 6.71 8.08 7.82
CA HIS A 220 8.09 8.34 7.42
C HIS A 220 8.71 9.36 8.37
N TYR A 221 9.89 9.05 8.91
CA TYR A 221 10.67 10.00 9.70
C TYR A 221 11.13 11.15 8.80
N ILE A 222 10.76 12.37 9.17
CA ILE A 222 11.31 13.58 8.57
C ILE A 222 12.44 14.01 9.48
N ALA A 223 13.64 14.17 8.91
CA ALA A 223 14.77 14.65 9.67
C ALA A 223 14.42 16.00 10.32
N PRO A 224 14.77 16.22 11.61
CA PRO A 224 14.53 17.49 12.27
C PRO A 224 15.26 18.61 11.50
N PRO A 225 14.74 19.84 11.55
CA PRO A 225 15.40 20.99 10.92
C PRO A 225 16.88 21.06 11.28
N ARG A 226 17.72 21.40 10.31
CA ARG A 226 19.16 21.56 10.58
C ARG A 226 19.39 22.72 11.57
N PRO A 227 20.45 22.68 12.37
CA PRO A 227 20.84 23.83 13.18
C PRO A 227 21.01 25.08 12.32
N GLY A 228 20.20 26.11 12.56
CA GLY A 228 20.24 27.37 11.80
C GLY A 228 19.52 27.35 10.45
N GLU A 229 18.71 26.32 10.17
CA GLU A 229 17.88 26.25 8.96
C GLU A 229 16.89 27.44 8.87
N ASP A 230 16.68 27.95 7.66
CA ASP A 230 15.74 29.05 7.43
C ASP A 230 14.32 28.63 7.84
N PRO A 231 13.59 29.44 8.62
CA PRO A 231 12.24 29.10 9.07
C PRO A 231 11.25 28.73 7.95
N ARG A 232 11.47 29.23 6.72
CA ARG A 232 10.65 28.89 5.55
C ARG A 232 10.89 27.47 5.09
N ILE A 233 12.14 26.98 5.11
CA ILE A 233 12.47 25.58 4.82
C ILE A 233 11.87 24.68 5.89
N THR A 234 12.02 25.07 7.16
CA THR A 234 11.39 24.36 8.28
C THR A 234 9.86 24.27 8.15
N ALA A 235 9.20 25.33 7.67
CA ALA A 235 7.78 25.31 7.37
C ALA A 235 7.44 24.37 6.20
N MET A 236 8.22 24.42 5.11
CA MET A 236 8.03 23.53 3.95
C MET A 236 8.21 22.05 4.29
N ARG A 237 9.10 21.70 5.24
CA ARG A 237 9.24 20.33 5.74
C ARG A 237 7.91 19.74 6.19
N GLY A 238 7.06 20.54 6.86
CA GLY A 238 5.74 20.12 7.33
C GLY A 238 4.73 19.87 6.22
N THR A 239 4.83 20.59 5.11
CA THR A 239 4.00 20.35 3.92
C THR A 239 4.51 19.11 3.16
N LEU A 240 5.78 19.13 2.77
CA LEU A 240 6.45 18.09 1.97
C LEU A 240 6.47 16.73 2.68
N ALA A 241 6.44 16.72 4.01
CA ALA A 241 6.14 15.57 4.86
C ALA A 241 5.06 14.63 4.32
N ASN A 242 4.01 15.22 3.73
CA ASN A 242 2.79 14.53 3.36
C ASN A 242 2.80 14.01 1.92
N SER A 243 3.90 14.22 1.19
CA SER A 243 4.13 13.71 -0.17
C SER A 243 5.34 12.78 -0.18
N GLU A 244 5.30 11.70 -0.96
CA GLU A 244 6.45 10.82 -1.19
C GLU A 244 7.57 11.57 -1.90
N GLN A 245 7.27 12.26 -2.99
CA GLN A 245 8.24 13.09 -3.71
C GLN A 245 8.77 14.25 -2.86
N GLY A 246 7.91 14.85 -2.02
CA GLY A 246 8.32 15.85 -1.05
C GLY A 246 9.29 15.33 -0.01
N ARG A 247 9.06 14.12 0.51
CA ARG A 247 9.99 13.46 1.44
C ARG A 247 11.31 13.09 0.76
N HIS A 248 11.28 12.63 -0.49
CA HIS A 248 12.49 12.37 -1.28
C HIS A 248 13.31 13.64 -1.45
N ALA A 249 12.68 14.75 -1.85
CA ALA A 249 13.37 16.04 -1.99
C ALA A 249 14.03 16.52 -0.68
N LEU A 250 13.33 16.38 0.45
CA LEU A 250 13.91 16.71 1.77
C LEU A 250 15.10 15.80 2.13
N GLU A 251 15.04 14.54 1.73
CA GLU A 251 16.11 13.59 1.93
C GLU A 251 17.33 13.92 1.07
N VAL A 252 17.15 14.25 -0.22
CA VAL A 252 18.21 14.74 -1.11
C VAL A 252 18.86 16.00 -0.53
N TYR A 253 18.03 16.97 -0.12
CA TYR A 253 18.48 18.19 0.55
C TYR A 253 19.44 17.84 1.68
N ASP A 254 19.03 16.96 2.61
CA ASP A 254 19.79 16.55 3.80
C ASP A 254 21.00 15.67 3.50
N ARG A 255 20.90 14.76 2.52
CA ARG A 255 21.97 13.85 2.10
C ARG A 255 23.16 14.61 1.54
N TYR A 256 22.91 15.57 0.65
CA TYR A 256 23.95 16.34 -0.05
C TYR A 256 24.27 17.68 0.62
N GLY A 257 23.63 17.99 1.75
CA GLY A 257 23.91 19.21 2.51
C GLY A 257 23.65 20.47 1.71
N VAL A 258 22.67 20.45 0.80
CA VAL A 258 22.30 21.57 -0.07
C VAL A 258 21.94 22.78 0.80
N SER A 259 22.46 23.95 0.45
CA SER A 259 22.13 25.23 1.11
C SER A 259 20.86 25.83 0.51
N SER A 260 20.21 26.75 1.23
CA SER A 260 19.00 27.42 0.73
C SER A 260 19.11 28.93 0.86
N SER A 261 18.77 29.64 -0.20
CA SER A 261 18.63 31.10 -0.23
C SER A 261 17.26 31.54 -0.72
N PHE A 262 16.87 32.77 -0.37
CA PHE A 262 15.60 33.35 -0.81
C PHE A 262 15.84 34.76 -1.35
N ARG A 263 16.29 34.83 -2.61
CA ARG A 263 16.67 36.07 -3.29
C ARG A 263 15.46 36.64 -4.06
N PRO A 264 14.93 37.82 -3.68
CA PRO A 264 13.80 38.42 -4.38
C PRO A 264 14.14 38.78 -5.83
N GLY A 265 13.24 38.46 -6.77
CA GLY A 265 13.41 38.78 -8.19
C GLY A 265 14.17 37.72 -9.00
N GLU A 266 14.72 36.70 -8.34
CA GLU A 266 15.31 35.52 -8.98
C GLU A 266 14.30 34.36 -8.98
N GLY A 267 14.37 33.50 -10.00
CA GLY A 267 13.61 32.25 -10.06
C GLY A 267 14.06 31.27 -8.98
N SER A 268 13.24 30.24 -8.74
CA SER A 268 13.75 29.08 -8.01
C SER A 268 14.74 28.35 -8.92
N THR A 269 15.90 27.99 -8.40
CA THR A 269 16.98 27.34 -9.16
C THR A 269 17.96 26.67 -8.21
N PHE A 270 18.52 25.53 -8.60
CA PHE A 270 19.72 24.96 -7.98
C PHE A 270 20.98 25.44 -8.71
N ASP A 271 21.96 25.95 -7.95
CA ASP A 271 23.29 26.28 -8.46
C ASP A 271 24.31 25.20 -8.02
N PRO A 272 24.89 24.43 -8.96
CA PRO A 272 25.88 23.42 -8.64
C PRO A 272 27.21 24.00 -8.13
N GLY A 273 27.52 25.26 -8.45
CA GLY A 273 28.78 25.91 -8.11
C GLY A 273 28.96 26.21 -6.62
N ASP A 274 27.88 26.56 -5.92
CA ASP A 274 27.87 26.82 -4.47
C ASP A 274 27.00 25.82 -3.68
N ASN A 275 26.47 24.79 -4.35
CA ASN A 275 25.57 23.78 -3.78
C ASN A 275 24.40 24.43 -3.03
N ASN A 276 23.80 25.45 -3.64
CA ASN A 276 22.74 26.26 -3.04
C ASN A 276 21.50 26.30 -3.95
N MET A 277 20.36 26.03 -3.34
CA MET A 277 19.06 26.24 -3.95
C MET A 277 18.55 27.65 -3.62
N ASN A 278 18.28 28.46 -4.64
CA ASN A 278 17.47 29.65 -4.47
C ASN A 278 15.98 29.30 -4.58
N ILE A 279 15.17 29.87 -3.70
CA ILE A 279 13.71 29.74 -3.72
C ILE A 279 13.12 31.14 -3.86
N ASN A 280 12.31 31.35 -4.89
CA ASN A 280 11.70 32.65 -5.11
C ASN A 280 10.71 33.02 -3.98
N PRO A 281 11.03 34.02 -3.13
CA PRO A 281 10.19 34.35 -1.97
C PRO A 281 8.86 35.03 -2.34
N ALA A 282 8.67 35.43 -3.61
CA ALA A 282 7.42 36.03 -4.08
C ALA A 282 6.34 34.99 -4.44
N GLN A 283 6.69 33.71 -4.52
CA GLN A 283 5.76 32.63 -4.82
C GLN A 283 4.93 32.23 -3.59
N THR A 284 3.78 31.57 -3.81
CA THR A 284 2.98 31.01 -2.72
C THR A 284 3.76 29.90 -1.99
N PRO A 285 3.46 29.62 -0.71
CA PRO A 285 4.13 28.54 0.02
C PRO A 285 4.07 27.18 -0.70
N ASP A 286 2.94 26.86 -1.33
CA ASP A 286 2.79 25.60 -2.07
C ASP A 286 3.63 25.58 -3.35
N ARG A 287 3.73 26.70 -4.07
CA ARG A 287 4.62 26.79 -5.24
C ARG A 287 6.10 26.80 -4.85
N GLN A 288 6.45 27.36 -3.69
CA GLN A 288 7.80 27.23 -3.13
C GLN A 288 8.12 25.77 -2.78
N ALA A 289 7.19 25.05 -2.15
CA ALA A 289 7.38 23.65 -1.77
C ALA A 289 7.49 22.73 -2.99
N LEU A 290 6.63 22.91 -4.00
CA LEU A 290 6.69 22.09 -5.21
C LEU A 290 7.88 22.46 -6.11
N GLY A 291 8.28 23.74 -6.12
CA GLY A 291 9.55 24.16 -6.71
C GLY A 291 10.75 23.57 -5.98
N PHE A 292 10.68 23.42 -4.65
CA PHE A 292 11.69 22.69 -3.88
C PHE A 292 11.87 21.25 -4.34
N VAL A 293 10.78 20.55 -4.66
CA VAL A 293 10.85 19.20 -5.23
C VAL A 293 11.59 19.21 -6.57
N HIS A 294 11.27 20.17 -7.46
CA HIS A 294 11.93 20.32 -8.77
C HIS A 294 13.44 20.54 -8.61
N GLU A 295 13.86 21.55 -7.84
CA GLU A 295 15.29 21.87 -7.73
C GLU A 295 16.11 20.79 -7.02
N MET A 296 15.48 19.99 -6.14
CA MET A 296 16.18 18.85 -5.55
C MET A 296 16.42 17.74 -6.58
N ASN A 297 15.66 17.67 -7.67
CA ASN A 297 16.00 16.79 -8.80
C ASN A 297 17.36 17.20 -9.39
N HIS A 298 17.54 18.48 -9.72
CA HIS A 298 18.82 19.00 -10.22
C HIS A 298 19.98 18.76 -9.25
N ALA A 299 19.74 18.97 -7.95
CA ALA A 299 20.75 18.70 -6.93
C ALA A 299 21.12 17.21 -6.89
N GLU A 300 20.14 16.31 -6.94
CA GLU A 300 20.38 14.86 -6.94
C GLU A 300 21.21 14.45 -8.16
N GLU A 301 20.81 14.87 -9.36
CA GLU A 301 21.51 14.50 -10.61
C GLU A 301 22.93 15.07 -10.68
N HIS A 302 23.14 16.29 -10.18
CA HIS A 302 24.48 16.87 -10.06
C HIS A 302 25.38 16.05 -9.15
N HIS A 303 24.92 15.71 -7.94
CA HIS A 303 25.73 14.97 -6.96
C HIS A 303 25.92 13.50 -7.31
N GLU A 304 24.99 12.92 -8.09
CA GLU A 304 25.11 11.56 -8.62
C GLU A 304 25.95 11.48 -9.91
N GLY A 305 26.28 12.64 -10.50
CA GLY A 305 27.06 12.73 -11.73
C GLY A 305 26.29 12.28 -12.97
N THR A 306 24.96 12.43 -12.94
CA THR A 306 24.05 12.07 -14.04
C THR A 306 23.52 13.28 -14.80
N SER A 307 23.66 14.49 -14.23
CA SER A 307 23.32 15.74 -14.92
C SER A 307 24.18 15.94 -16.17
N GLY A 308 23.67 16.71 -17.13
CA GLY A 308 24.34 16.99 -18.40
C GLY A 308 25.74 17.62 -18.21
N ASP A 309 26.76 16.98 -18.77
CA ASP A 309 28.14 17.45 -18.75
C ASP A 309 28.48 18.12 -20.08
N ILE A 310 28.30 19.44 -20.12
CA ILE A 310 28.49 20.24 -21.33
C ILE A 310 29.90 20.09 -21.92
N GLU A 311 30.93 19.84 -21.11
CA GLU A 311 32.32 19.78 -21.56
C GLU A 311 32.69 18.39 -22.12
N ASN A 312 32.07 17.32 -21.63
CA ASN A 312 32.46 15.94 -21.95
C ASN A 312 31.45 15.18 -22.79
N GLN A 313 30.24 15.71 -23.01
CA GLN A 313 29.20 15.08 -23.83
C GLN A 313 29.11 15.71 -25.23
N THR A 314 28.66 14.92 -26.20
CA THR A 314 28.23 15.47 -27.49
C THR A 314 27.01 16.37 -27.31
N ARG A 315 26.74 17.24 -28.29
CA ARG A 315 25.57 18.12 -28.27
C ARG A 315 24.27 17.36 -28.01
N ASP A 316 24.07 16.23 -28.70
CA ASP A 316 22.85 15.43 -28.58
C ASP A 316 22.76 14.75 -27.21
N GLU A 317 23.86 14.18 -26.70
CA GLU A 317 23.91 13.56 -25.38
C GLU A 317 23.66 14.57 -24.25
N TYR A 318 24.23 15.78 -24.35
CA TYR A 318 24.01 16.86 -23.39
C TYR A 318 22.56 17.35 -23.42
N VAL A 319 22.02 17.61 -24.62
CA VAL A 319 20.63 18.05 -24.77
C VAL A 319 19.67 16.98 -24.25
N ASP A 320 19.90 15.71 -24.56
CA ASP A 320 19.05 14.62 -24.09
C ASP A 320 19.08 14.51 -22.57
N ALA A 321 20.27 14.54 -21.94
CA ALA A 321 20.41 14.50 -20.49
C ALA A 321 19.71 15.67 -19.80
N MET A 322 19.89 16.89 -20.30
CA MET A 322 19.26 18.08 -19.70
C MET A 322 17.75 18.10 -19.90
N VAL A 323 17.25 17.61 -21.03
CA VAL A 323 15.80 17.48 -21.27
C VAL A 323 15.19 16.41 -20.35
N ASP A 324 15.89 15.30 -20.15
CA ASP A 324 15.49 14.25 -19.21
C ASP A 324 15.40 14.80 -17.78
N GLU A 325 16.44 15.50 -17.34
CA GLU A 325 16.55 16.13 -16.02
C GLU A 325 15.40 17.12 -15.75
N GLU A 326 15.10 18.00 -16.70
CA GLU A 326 13.99 18.97 -16.56
C GLU A 326 12.62 18.30 -16.58
N SER A 327 12.43 17.31 -17.46
CA SER A 327 11.17 16.58 -17.55
C SER A 327 10.88 15.81 -16.26
N GLU A 328 11.91 15.21 -15.64
CA GLU A 328 11.80 14.49 -14.38
C GLU A 328 11.50 15.43 -13.21
N GLY A 329 12.14 16.60 -13.16
CA GLY A 329 11.82 17.64 -12.18
C GLY A 329 10.33 18.01 -12.21
N VAL A 330 9.78 18.22 -13.41
CA VAL A 330 8.35 18.54 -13.59
C VAL A 330 7.45 17.37 -13.20
N VAL A 331 7.77 16.14 -13.61
CA VAL A 331 7.00 14.94 -13.24
C VAL A 331 6.94 14.79 -11.72
N ARG A 332 8.08 14.92 -11.03
CA ARG A 332 8.14 14.83 -9.57
C ARG A 332 7.33 15.94 -8.89
N SER A 333 7.31 17.14 -9.43
CA SER A 333 6.44 18.21 -8.93
C SER A 333 4.95 17.93 -9.13
N ILE A 334 4.55 17.34 -10.27
CA ILE A 334 3.17 16.91 -10.53
C ILE A 334 2.75 15.84 -9.51
N GLU A 335 3.57 14.81 -9.34
CA GLU A 335 3.32 13.74 -8.37
C GLU A 335 3.25 14.28 -6.93
N ALA A 336 4.20 15.14 -6.54
CA ALA A 336 4.20 15.77 -5.22
C ALA A 336 2.91 16.56 -4.97
N ARG A 337 2.46 17.32 -5.96
CA ARG A 337 1.21 18.09 -5.90
C ARG A 337 0.02 17.19 -5.65
N ASP A 338 -0.12 16.12 -6.42
CA ASP A 338 -1.26 15.22 -6.34
C ASP A 338 -1.29 14.47 -4.99
N GLU A 339 -0.12 14.06 -4.50
CA GLU A 339 0.04 13.45 -3.18
C GLU A 339 -0.35 14.41 -2.05
N LEU A 340 0.01 15.69 -2.16
CA LEU A 340 -0.40 16.71 -1.19
C LEU A 340 -1.93 16.88 -1.18
N ILE A 341 -2.56 16.93 -2.35
CA ILE A 341 -4.03 17.01 -2.47
C ILE A 341 -4.68 15.76 -1.84
N GLU A 342 -4.18 14.57 -2.15
CA GLU A 342 -4.68 13.30 -1.57
C GLU A 342 -4.47 13.22 -0.04
N SER A 343 -3.45 13.91 0.47
CA SER A 343 -3.19 14.01 1.91
C SER A 343 -4.18 14.92 2.64
N GLY A 344 -4.97 15.72 1.91
CA GLY A 344 -5.92 16.71 2.44
C GLY A 344 -5.42 18.15 2.37
N HIS A 345 -4.27 18.40 1.74
CA HIS A 345 -3.70 19.73 1.53
C HIS A 345 -4.21 20.34 0.22
N GLU A 346 -5.51 20.67 0.20
CA GLU A 346 -6.25 21.07 -1.02
C GLU A 346 -5.68 22.31 -1.72
N SER A 347 -4.98 23.21 -1.02
CA SER A 347 -4.41 24.43 -1.60
C SER A 347 -3.31 24.16 -2.64
N ALA A 348 -2.68 22.98 -2.61
CA ALA A 348 -1.73 22.57 -3.64
C ALA A 348 -2.36 22.54 -5.05
N ALA A 349 -3.69 22.38 -5.15
CA ALA A 349 -4.40 22.40 -6.43
C ALA A 349 -4.31 23.73 -7.17
N GLU A 350 -4.01 24.84 -6.48
CA GLU A 350 -3.82 26.17 -7.07
C GLU A 350 -2.51 26.30 -7.86
N THR A 351 -1.56 25.37 -7.69
CA THR A 351 -0.33 25.31 -8.48
C THR A 351 -0.52 24.38 -9.67
N SER A 352 -0.04 24.78 -10.85
CA SER A 352 -0.08 23.97 -12.08
C SER A 352 1.29 23.91 -12.73
N TYR A 353 1.52 22.82 -13.47
CA TYR A 353 2.75 22.51 -14.19
C TYR A 353 2.47 22.24 -15.67
N PRO A 354 3.45 22.46 -16.57
CA PRO A 354 3.32 22.09 -17.97
C PRO A 354 2.97 20.61 -18.12
N LEU A 355 2.08 20.30 -19.07
CA LEU A 355 1.66 18.94 -19.41
C LEU A 355 1.00 18.15 -18.26
N GLN A 356 0.53 18.81 -17.20
CA GLN A 356 -0.08 18.13 -16.05
C GLN A 356 -1.32 17.30 -16.42
N ASP A 357 -2.23 17.86 -17.22
CA ASP A 357 -3.47 17.16 -17.61
C ASP A 357 -3.16 16.01 -18.58
N GLU A 358 -2.15 16.18 -19.43
CA GLU A 358 -1.61 15.17 -20.33
C GLU A 358 -0.92 14.04 -19.57
N TYR A 359 -0.19 14.36 -18.49
CA TYR A 359 0.37 13.38 -17.56
C TYR A 359 -0.75 12.53 -16.95
N HIS A 360 -1.81 13.15 -16.42
CA HIS A 360 -2.96 12.42 -15.84
C HIS A 360 -3.66 11.55 -16.88
N THR A 361 -3.85 12.06 -18.09
CA THR A 361 -4.48 11.31 -19.19
C THR A 361 -3.65 10.08 -19.57
N ALA A 362 -2.33 10.26 -19.73
CA ALA A 362 -1.42 9.16 -20.04
C ALA A 362 -1.29 8.16 -18.88
N TYR A 363 -1.34 8.64 -17.64
CA TYR A 363 -1.37 7.80 -16.45
C TYR A 363 -2.59 6.89 -16.44
N ASP A 364 -3.79 7.44 -16.61
CA ASP A 364 -5.05 6.68 -16.61
C ASP A 364 -5.06 5.65 -17.74
N GLN A 365 -4.55 6.03 -18.92
CA GLN A 365 -4.42 5.12 -20.05
C GLN A 365 -3.42 3.99 -19.77
N GLY A 366 -2.26 4.29 -19.18
CA GLY A 366 -1.26 3.29 -18.80
C GLY A 366 -1.78 2.28 -17.77
N VAL A 367 -2.55 2.76 -16.78
CA VAL A 367 -3.24 1.88 -15.81
C VAL A 367 -4.25 0.98 -16.53
N ALA A 368 -5.04 1.54 -17.44
CA ALA A 368 -6.05 0.79 -18.19
C ALA A 368 -5.41 -0.29 -19.08
N ASP A 369 -4.34 0.05 -19.80
CA ASP A 369 -3.62 -0.87 -20.68
C ASP A 369 -2.94 -1.99 -19.89
N ALA A 370 -2.33 -1.68 -18.74
CA ALA A 370 -1.72 -2.68 -17.87
C ALA A 370 -2.76 -3.67 -17.32
N ARG A 371 -3.96 -3.19 -16.94
CA ARG A 371 -5.08 -4.04 -16.49
C ARG A 371 -5.68 -4.85 -17.64
N ALA A 372 -5.73 -4.30 -18.85
CA ALA A 372 -6.20 -5.02 -20.03
C ALA A 372 -5.23 -6.15 -20.41
N ALA A 373 -3.93 -5.90 -20.33
CA ALA A 373 -2.89 -6.89 -20.61
C ALA A 373 -2.80 -7.98 -19.53
N ASN A 374 -2.99 -7.63 -18.26
CA ASN A 374 -3.02 -8.55 -17.14
C ASN A 374 -4.17 -8.23 -16.17
N PRO A 375 -5.33 -8.91 -16.30
CA PRO A 375 -6.48 -8.68 -15.41
C PRO A 375 -6.22 -8.96 -13.93
N ASN A 376 -5.15 -9.69 -13.60
CA ASN A 376 -4.73 -10.01 -12.23
C ASN A 376 -3.56 -9.14 -11.75
N ILE A 377 -3.19 -8.09 -12.49
CA ILE A 377 -2.13 -7.16 -12.07
C ILE A 377 -2.49 -6.55 -10.72
N SER A 378 -1.49 -6.38 -9.85
CA SER A 378 -1.72 -5.67 -8.59
C SER A 378 -2.01 -4.20 -8.86
N ASP A 379 -2.76 -3.54 -7.98
CA ASP A 379 -3.00 -2.10 -8.13
C ASP A 379 -1.68 -1.29 -8.07
N ALA A 380 -0.68 -1.78 -7.34
CA ALA A 380 0.63 -1.14 -7.25
C ALA A 380 1.38 -1.22 -8.59
N ASP A 381 1.39 -2.38 -9.25
CA ASP A 381 2.04 -2.55 -10.55
C ASP A 381 1.28 -1.81 -11.66
N ALA A 382 -0.06 -1.76 -11.57
CA ALA A 382 -0.86 -0.97 -12.50
C ALA A 382 -0.59 0.54 -12.33
N ALA A 383 -0.50 1.04 -11.10
CA ALA A 383 -0.14 2.42 -10.82
C ALA A 383 1.30 2.75 -11.28
N ALA A 384 2.24 1.81 -11.14
CA ALA A 384 3.60 1.97 -11.67
C ALA A 384 3.62 2.08 -13.20
N ALA A 385 2.81 1.28 -13.90
CA ALA A 385 2.64 1.40 -15.35
C ALA A 385 2.02 2.75 -15.75
N GLY A 386 1.04 3.24 -14.98
CA GLY A 386 0.49 4.58 -15.14
C GLY A 386 1.56 5.68 -15.01
N ARG A 387 2.33 5.68 -13.92
CA ARG A 387 3.42 6.65 -13.71
C ARG A 387 4.43 6.63 -14.86
N ALA A 388 4.83 5.45 -15.32
CA ALA A 388 5.74 5.31 -16.45
C ALA A 388 5.17 5.93 -17.74
N ALA A 389 3.90 5.69 -18.04
CA ALA A 389 3.24 6.28 -19.21
C ALA A 389 3.09 7.81 -19.10
N GLY A 390 2.73 8.30 -17.91
CA GLY A 390 2.66 9.73 -17.61
C GLY A 390 4.01 10.42 -17.79
N ARG A 391 5.08 9.87 -17.19
CA ARG A 391 6.45 10.38 -17.31
C ARG A 391 6.89 10.46 -18.76
N GLN A 392 6.68 9.38 -19.52
CA GLN A 392 7.02 9.34 -20.94
C GLN A 392 6.30 10.44 -21.73
N ARG A 393 5.02 10.70 -21.45
CA ARG A 393 4.26 11.77 -22.13
C ARG A 393 4.83 13.16 -21.84
N VAL A 394 5.30 13.41 -20.61
CA VAL A 394 5.93 14.69 -20.26
C VAL A 394 7.27 14.82 -20.98
N GLU A 395 8.12 13.79 -20.94
CA GLU A 395 9.40 13.74 -21.64
C GLU A 395 9.23 14.01 -23.15
N ASP A 396 8.29 13.34 -23.80
CA ASP A 396 7.97 13.55 -25.22
C ASP A 396 7.57 15.00 -25.53
N GLY A 397 6.83 15.65 -24.62
CA GLY A 397 6.41 17.03 -24.79
C GLY A 397 7.56 18.03 -24.65
N PHE A 398 8.51 17.78 -23.75
CA PHE A 398 9.74 18.58 -23.66
C PHE A 398 10.62 18.38 -24.90
N ARG A 399 10.84 17.13 -25.33
CA ARG A 399 11.66 16.80 -26.52
C ARG A 399 11.10 17.38 -27.82
N ASN A 400 9.77 17.45 -27.96
CA ASN A 400 9.12 17.95 -29.17
C ASN A 400 8.82 19.46 -29.13
N GLY A 401 9.22 20.17 -28.06
CA GLY A 401 9.05 21.61 -27.93
C GLY A 401 7.62 22.07 -27.63
N GLU A 402 6.78 21.21 -27.04
CA GLU A 402 5.47 21.62 -26.51
C GLU A 402 5.60 22.50 -25.25
N VAL A 403 6.75 22.39 -24.56
CA VAL A 403 7.11 23.20 -23.41
C VAL A 403 8.29 24.11 -23.76
N GLU A 404 8.13 25.40 -23.50
CA GLU A 404 9.15 26.42 -23.73
C GLU A 404 9.70 26.95 -22.40
N THR A 405 10.97 27.39 -22.44
CA THR A 405 11.61 28.01 -21.28
C THR A 405 10.98 29.35 -20.94
N SER A 406 10.76 29.61 -19.65
CA SER A 406 10.04 30.81 -19.19
C SER A 406 10.78 32.13 -19.42
N ASN A 407 12.10 32.08 -19.62
CA ASN A 407 12.99 33.24 -19.77
C ASN A 407 13.27 33.61 -21.23
N SER A 408 13.43 32.62 -22.12
CA SER A 408 13.83 32.84 -23.52
C SER A 408 12.71 32.57 -24.52
N GLY A 409 11.70 31.76 -24.14
CA GLY A 409 10.66 31.30 -25.06
C GLY A 409 11.15 30.27 -26.09
N GLU A 410 12.37 29.76 -25.93
CA GLU A 410 12.91 28.67 -26.75
C GLU A 410 12.42 27.32 -26.23
N SER A 411 12.30 26.33 -27.12
CA SER A 411 12.13 24.94 -26.71
C SER A 411 13.33 24.49 -25.85
N TYR A 412 13.13 23.58 -24.91
CA TYR A 412 14.25 23.06 -24.10
C TYR A 412 15.41 22.46 -24.95
N PRO A 413 15.14 21.69 -26.02
CA PRO A 413 16.19 21.24 -26.92
C PRO A 413 16.98 22.37 -27.59
N ASP A 414 16.30 23.44 -28.01
CA ASP A 414 16.97 24.60 -28.60
C ASP A 414 17.77 25.37 -27.56
N TYR A 415 17.20 25.58 -26.37
CA TYR A 415 17.86 26.31 -25.27
C TYR A 415 19.17 25.64 -24.84
N TYR A 416 19.16 24.33 -24.56
CA TYR A 416 20.37 23.61 -24.18
C TYR A 416 21.31 23.41 -25.37
N GLY A 417 20.76 23.23 -26.57
CA GLY A 417 21.55 23.16 -27.80
C GLY A 417 22.35 24.43 -28.03
N ASN A 418 21.72 25.60 -27.86
CA ASN A 418 22.35 26.91 -27.95
C ASN A 418 23.41 27.11 -26.86
N ALA A 419 23.17 26.62 -25.64
CA ALA A 419 24.16 26.64 -24.56
C ALA A 419 25.41 25.82 -24.93
N TRP A 420 25.22 24.61 -25.44
CA TRP A 420 26.32 23.75 -25.91
C TRP A 420 27.08 24.38 -27.07
N ASP A 421 26.37 24.91 -28.07
CA ASP A 421 26.96 25.59 -29.24
C ASP A 421 27.77 26.83 -28.82
N GLY A 422 27.31 27.54 -27.79
CA GLY A 422 28.00 28.68 -27.19
C GLY A 422 29.30 28.29 -26.47
N ALA A 423 29.32 27.15 -25.77
CA ALA A 423 30.52 26.59 -25.16
C ALA A 423 31.48 25.98 -26.20
N HIS A 424 30.97 25.58 -27.37
CA HIS A 424 31.72 24.91 -28.44
C HIS A 424 31.69 25.66 -29.79
N PRO A 425 32.21 26.91 -29.86
CA PRO A 425 32.05 27.81 -31.02
C PRO A 425 32.73 27.37 -32.33
N ALA A 426 33.35 26.20 -32.38
CA ALA A 426 34.06 25.66 -33.55
C ALA A 426 33.59 24.26 -34.01
N GLY A 427 32.41 23.80 -33.59
CA GLY A 427 31.94 22.44 -33.95
C GLY A 427 32.80 21.35 -33.33
N GLY A 428 33.19 21.55 -32.07
CA GLY A 428 34.12 20.70 -31.31
C GLY A 428 33.50 19.37 -30.91
N GLY A 429 33.33 18.46 -31.87
CA GLY A 429 33.35 17.03 -31.56
C GLY A 429 34.79 16.57 -31.48
N THR A 430 35.20 15.98 -30.35
CA THR A 430 36.35 15.07 -30.32
C THR A 430 35.87 13.63 -30.55
N PRO A 431 36.62 12.80 -31.31
CA PRO A 431 36.13 11.57 -31.95
C PRO A 431 35.95 10.37 -31.02
#